data_AF-A0A0S8D415-F1
#
_entry.id   AF-A0A0S8D415-F1
#
_cell.length_a   1.000
_cell.length_b   1.000
_cell.length_c   1.000
_cell.angle_alpha   90.00
_cell.angle_beta   90.00
_cell.angle_gamma   90.00
#
_symmetry.space_group_name_H-M   'P 1'
#
loop_
_entity.id
_entity.type
_entity.pdbx_description
1 polymer ?
#
loop_
_entity_poly.entity_id
_entity_poly.type
_entity_poly.pdbx_seq_one_letter_code
_entity_poly.pdbx_strand_id
1 'polypeptide(L)'
;RYILTPDIYNILEKTRPGKGGEIQLTDAMKTLLKRKPVYGYLFKGRRYDGGDKVGYLKATVELALKNPSLKDEFKDYLYSRVASIKEKEN
;
A
#
# COMPACT_ATOMS: atom_id res chain seq x y z
N ARG A 1 1.88 -0.45 -8.18
CA ARG A 1 0.87 -0.57 -9.26
C ARG A 1 1.61 -0.98 -10.53
N TYR A 2 0.93 -1.65 -11.46
CA TYR A 2 1.56 -2.22 -12.66
C TYR A 2 0.99 -1.54 -13.91
N ILE A 3 1.84 -1.35 -14.91
CA ILE A 3 1.46 -1.07 -16.30
C ILE A 3 1.94 -2.28 -17.08
N LEU A 4 1.01 -3.03 -17.68
CA LEU A 4 1.29 -4.32 -18.30
C LEU A 4 1.03 -4.24 -19.79
N THR A 5 1.94 -4.82 -20.59
CA THR A 5 1.68 -4.99 -22.02
C THR A 5 0.73 -6.18 -22.25
N PRO A 6 -0.03 -6.19 -23.36
CA PRO A 6 -1.00 -7.26 -23.63
C PRO A 6 -0.40 -8.68 -23.68
N ASP A 7 0.90 -8.83 -23.91
CA ASP A 7 1.58 -10.12 -23.93
C ASP A 7 1.38 -10.93 -22.63
N ILE A 8 1.11 -10.25 -21.51
CA ILE A 8 0.89 -10.90 -20.21
C ILE A 8 -0.33 -11.82 -20.21
N TYR A 9 -1.36 -11.56 -21.03
CA TYR A 9 -2.60 -12.33 -21.03
C TYR A 9 -2.38 -13.78 -21.47
N ASN A 10 -1.63 -13.99 -22.57
CA ASN A 10 -1.27 -15.32 -23.05
C ASN A 10 -0.40 -16.11 -22.07
N ILE A 11 0.35 -15.40 -21.22
CA ILE A 11 1.17 -16.00 -20.17
C ILE A 11 0.31 -16.38 -18.98
N LEU A 12 -0.60 -15.50 -18.55
CA LEU A 12 -1.54 -15.73 -17.44
C LEU A 12 -2.42 -16.95 -17.70
N GLU A 13 -2.95 -17.10 -18.91
CA GLU A 13 -3.77 -18.25 -19.32
C GLU A 13 -3.05 -19.60 -19.10
N LYS A 14 -1.72 -19.61 -19.25
CA LYS A 14 -0.87 -20.80 -19.11
C LYS A 14 -0.20 -20.90 -17.74
N THR A 15 -0.38 -19.89 -16.87
CA THR A 15 0.26 -19.84 -15.56
C THR A 15 -0.45 -20.80 -14.63
N ARG A 16 0.31 -21.77 -14.11
CA ARG A 16 -0.21 -22.74 -13.14
C ARG A 16 -0.46 -22.08 -11.79
N PRO A 17 -1.42 -22.58 -10.99
CA PRO A 17 -1.60 -22.17 -9.61
C PRO A 17 -0.30 -22.20 -8.81
N GLY A 18 -0.03 -21.12 -8.08
CA GLY A 18 1.13 -20.94 -7.24
C GLY A 18 0.76 -20.95 -5.76
N LYS A 19 1.25 -19.94 -5.03
CA LYS A 19 0.96 -19.79 -3.60
C LYS A 19 -0.54 -19.70 -3.35
N GLY A 20 -1.04 -20.50 -2.40
CA GLY A 20 -2.45 -20.53 -2.02
C GLY A 20 -3.37 -21.17 -3.07
N GLY A 21 -2.83 -21.81 -4.12
CA GLY A 21 -3.64 -22.37 -5.21
C GLY A 21 -4.17 -21.30 -6.17
N GLU A 22 -3.67 -20.07 -6.10
CA GLU A 22 -4.09 -18.97 -6.97
C GLU A 22 -3.18 -18.83 -8.20
N ILE A 23 -3.73 -18.35 -9.31
CA ILE A 23 -2.93 -17.92 -10.46
C ILE A 23 -2.33 -16.55 -10.12
N GLN A 24 -1.03 -16.53 -9.85
CA GLN A 24 -0.32 -15.34 -9.38
C GLN A 24 0.23 -14.50 -10.54
N LEU A 25 -0.13 -13.21 -10.57
CA LEU A 25 0.42 -12.26 -11.54
C LEU A 25 1.96 -12.16 -11.46
N THR A 26 2.54 -12.33 -10.28
CA THR A 26 4.00 -12.29 -10.09
C THR A 26 4.71 -13.42 -10.82
N ASP A 27 4.11 -14.61 -10.91
CA ASP A 27 4.69 -15.74 -11.64
C ASP A 27 4.55 -15.57 -13.16
N ALA A 28 3.45 -14.97 -13.62
CA ALA A 28 3.31 -14.55 -15.01
C ALA A 28 4.35 -13.47 -15.39
N MET A 29 4.58 -12.47 -14.52
CA MET A 29 5.61 -11.44 -14.75
C MET A 29 7.03 -12.02 -14.78
N LYS A 30 7.35 -13.01 -13.94
CA LYS A 30 8.62 -13.76 -14.00
C LYS A 30 8.81 -14.48 -15.34
N THR A 31 7.73 -14.97 -15.93
CA THR A 31 7.79 -15.61 -17.26
C THR A 31 7.95 -14.55 -18.36
N LEU A 32 7.26 -13.42 -18.25
CA LEU A 32 7.39 -12.29 -19.18
C LEU A 32 8.82 -11.73 -19.19
N LEU A 33 9.45 -11.63 -18.03
CA LEU A 33 10.85 -11.21 -17.85
C LEU A 33 11.85 -12.02 -18.69
N LYS A 34 11.56 -13.29 -19.01
CA LYS A 34 12.42 -14.13 -19.85
C LYS A 34 12.33 -13.80 -21.34
N ARG A 35 11.30 -13.04 -21.75
CA ARG A 35 10.98 -12.75 -23.15
C ARG A 35 11.16 -11.28 -23.51
N LYS A 36 10.88 -10.38 -22.55
CA LYS A 36 10.92 -8.93 -22.74
C LYS A 36 11.46 -8.25 -21.48
N PRO A 37 12.10 -7.09 -21.59
CA PRO A 37 12.51 -6.32 -20.43
C PRO A 37 11.29 -5.86 -19.63
N VAL A 38 11.38 -5.97 -18.31
CA VAL A 38 10.41 -5.41 -17.35
C VAL A 38 11.18 -4.46 -16.43
N TYR A 39 10.62 -3.27 -16.22
CA TYR A 39 11.28 -2.22 -15.47
C TYR A 39 10.62 -2.00 -14.11
N GLY A 40 11.44 -1.80 -13.08
CA GLY A 40 11.00 -1.34 -11.78
C GLY A 40 10.99 0.18 -11.73
N TYR A 41 9.86 0.78 -11.36
CA TYR A 41 9.78 2.21 -11.09
C TYR A 41 9.85 2.47 -9.59
N LEU A 42 10.90 3.18 -9.15
CA LEU A 42 11.03 3.63 -7.76
C LEU A 42 10.12 4.84 -7.54
N PHE A 43 8.90 4.55 -7.11
CA PHE A 43 7.92 5.58 -6.79
C PHE A 43 8.42 6.47 -5.66
N LYS A 44 8.48 7.78 -5.91
CA LYS A 44 8.77 8.80 -4.90
C LYS A 44 7.46 9.31 -4.31
N GLY A 45 7.17 8.91 -3.08
CA GLY A 45 6.00 9.36 -2.34
C GLY A 45 5.76 8.51 -1.11
N ARG A 46 4.79 8.90 -0.28
CA ARG A 46 4.42 8.13 0.90
C ARG A 46 3.39 7.08 0.52
N ARG A 47 3.73 5.80 0.72
CA ARG A 47 2.80 4.68 0.59
C ARG A 47 2.21 4.39 1.97
N TYR A 48 0.89 4.35 2.03
CA TYR A 48 0.16 3.84 3.18
C TYR A 48 -0.27 2.41 2.87
N ASP A 49 0.09 1.47 3.74
CA ASP A 49 -0.38 0.09 3.63
C ASP A 49 -1.64 -0.08 4.47
N GLY A 50 -2.79 -0.16 3.80
CA GLY A 50 -4.08 -0.38 4.48
C GLY A 50 -4.34 -1.84 4.85
N GLY A 51 -3.47 -2.78 4.46
CA GLY A 51 -3.57 -4.18 4.85
C GLY A 51 -3.12 -4.45 6.29
N ASP A 52 -2.34 -3.53 6.87
CA ASP A 52 -1.95 -3.55 8.28
C ASP A 52 -2.85 -2.61 9.09
N LYS A 53 -3.32 -3.07 10.26
CA LYS A 53 -4.24 -2.31 11.11
C LYS A 53 -3.59 -1.01 11.60
N VAL A 54 -2.31 -1.05 11.97
CA VAL A 54 -1.58 0.14 12.42
C VAL A 54 -1.31 1.07 11.25
N GLY A 55 -0.95 0.52 10.08
CA GLY A 55 -0.80 1.24 8.83
C GLY A 55 -2.06 2.00 8.41
N TYR A 56 -3.23 1.36 8.54
CA TYR A 56 -4.53 1.99 8.30
C TYR A 56 -4.76 3.19 9.24
N LEU A 57 -4.56 3.04 10.54
CA LEU A 57 -4.76 4.14 11.50
C LEU A 57 -3.80 5.31 11.24
N LYS A 58 -2.53 5.02 10.92
CA LYS A 58 -1.55 6.03 10.52
C LYS A 58 -2.00 6.78 9.26
N ALA A 59 -2.52 6.07 8.26
CA ALA A 59 -3.04 6.67 7.04
C ALA A 59 -4.21 7.62 7.34
N THR A 60 -5.15 7.19 8.18
CA THR A 60 -6.31 7.99 8.58
C THR A 60 -5.87 9.28 9.28
N VAL A 61 -4.96 9.20 10.26
CA VAL A 61 -4.44 10.38 10.96
C VAL A 61 -3.78 11.36 9.98
N GLU A 62 -2.93 10.84 9.11
CA GLU A 62 -2.18 11.63 8.14
C GLU A 62 -3.06 12.31 7.09
N LEU A 63 -4.13 11.63 6.64
CA LEU A 63 -5.08 12.20 5.70
C LEU A 63 -5.96 13.26 6.37
N ALA A 64 -6.41 13.02 7.61
CA ALA A 64 -7.17 13.99 8.38
C ALA A 64 -6.37 15.29 8.61
N LEU A 65 -5.08 15.19 8.95
CA LEU A 65 -4.20 16.35 9.14
C LEU A 65 -3.84 17.08 7.83
N LYS A 66 -4.09 16.46 6.67
CA LYS A 66 -3.97 17.13 5.35
C LYS A 66 -5.27 17.79 4.90
N ASN A 67 -6.41 17.45 5.50
CA ASN A 67 -7.70 18.00 5.13
C ASN A 67 -7.85 19.42 5.73
N PRO A 68 -7.98 20.48 4.90
CA PRO A 68 -8.09 21.85 5.39
C PRO A 68 -9.26 22.10 6.34
N SER A 69 -10.38 21.37 6.21
CA SER A 69 -11.56 21.57 7.06
C SER A 69 -11.49 20.81 8.39
N LEU A 70 -10.61 19.81 8.52
CA LEU A 70 -10.53 18.96 9.70
C LEU A 70 -9.22 19.14 10.48
N LYS A 71 -8.18 19.63 9.81
CA LYS A 71 -6.81 19.61 10.32
C LYS A 71 -6.68 20.24 11.70
N ASP A 72 -7.23 21.42 11.92
CA ASP A 72 -6.98 22.16 13.16
C ASP A 72 -7.68 21.54 14.36
N GLU A 73 -8.98 21.26 14.26
CA GLU A 73 -9.74 20.58 15.32
C GLU A 73 -9.15 19.20 15.64
N PHE A 74 -8.80 18.42 14.61
CA PHE A 74 -8.25 17.08 14.80
C PHE A 74 -6.84 17.08 15.38
N LYS A 75 -5.99 18.04 14.99
CA LYS A 75 -4.65 18.22 15.55
C LYS A 75 -4.72 18.52 17.05
N ASP A 76 -5.64 19.38 17.47
CA ASP A 76 -5.80 19.76 18.87
C ASP A 76 -6.29 18.56 19.71
N TYR A 77 -7.23 17.77 19.16
CA TYR A 77 -7.65 16.50 19.76
C TYR A 77 -6.46 15.53 19.96
N LEU A 78 -5.60 15.36 18.95
CA LEU A 78 -4.45 14.46 19.05
C LEU A 78 -3.47 14.89 20.15
N TYR A 79 -3.19 16.20 20.28
CA TYR A 79 -2.34 16.69 21.36
C TYR A 79 -2.91 16.40 22.74
N SER A 80 -4.21 16.66 22.93
CA SER A 80 -4.92 16.31 24.17
C SER A 80 -4.84 14.81 24.48
N ARG A 81 -5.07 13.95 23.47
CA ARG A 81 -5.00 12.50 23.65
C ARG A 81 -3.61 12.04 24.06
N VAL A 82 -2.55 12.52 23.40
CA VAL A 82 -1.16 12.14 23.72
C VAL A 82 -0.76 12.59 25.12
N ALA A 83 -1.14 13.81 25.53
CA ALA A 83 -0.88 14.30 26.89
C ALA A 83 -1.52 13.37 27.94
N SER A 84 -2.80 13.03 27.78
CA SER A 84 -3.52 12.15 28.72
C SER A 84 -3.02 10.70 28.77
N ILE A 85 -2.29 10.23 27.74
CA ILE A 85 -1.64 8.90 27.77
C ILE A 85 -0.40 8.98 28.64
N LYS A 86 0.43 10.00 28.46
CA LYS A 86 1.66 10.20 29.24
C LYS A 86 1.39 10.38 30.73
N GLU A 87 0.30 11.04 31.09
CA GLU A 87 -0.11 11.21 32.49
C GLU A 87 -0.52 9.90 33.18
N LYS A 88 -0.98 8.89 32.42
CA LYS A 88 -1.38 7.59 32.97
C LYS A 88 -0.24 6.58 33.05
N GLU A 89 0.87 6.86 32.38
CA GLU A 89 2.08 6.03 32.38
C GLU A 89 3.10 6.46 33.45
N ASN A 90 2.89 7.64 34.07
CA ASN A 90 3.62 8.13 35.24
C ASN A 90 2.85 7.84 36.54
#